data_AF-A0A956X047-F1
#
_entry.id   AF-A0A956X047-F1
#
_cell.length_a   1.000
_cell.length_b   1.000
_cell.length_c   1.000
_cell.angle_alpha   90.00
_cell.angle_beta   90.00
_cell.angle_gamma   90.00
#
_symmetry.space_group_name_H-M   'P 1'
#
loop_
_entity.id
_entity.type
_entity.pdbx_description
1 polymer ?
#
loop_
_entity_poly.entity_id
_entity_poly.type
_entity_poly.pdbx_seq_one_letter_code
_entity_poly.pdbx_strand_id
1 'polypeptide(L)'
;MTRKETPDVLGELLARPAIDPDAPAPVQPDQSVQEPKPLARRAASSAPDSKGKKAKASKPAPAAKGWDYLIISFSNHRGWRPRYINGQEIRNWNQAPLIHDYLAQLGDDGWEMVGAGGGKSLYGVSDYYQLFLKRAKK
;
A
#
# COMPACT_ATOMS: atom_id res chain seq x y z
N MET A 1 -1.78 40.46 40.72
CA MET A 1 -1.19 40.17 39.39
C MET A 1 -0.47 38.84 39.51
N THR A 2 -1.10 37.76 39.05
CA THR A 2 -0.62 36.38 39.29
C THR A 2 -0.11 35.84 37.96
N ARG A 3 1.21 35.64 37.82
CA ARG A 3 1.80 34.96 36.67
C ARG A 3 1.58 33.45 36.83
N LYS A 4 1.03 32.79 35.81
CA LYS A 4 0.97 31.33 35.73
C LYS A 4 2.36 30.78 35.40
N GLU A 5 2.91 29.97 36.29
CA GLU A 5 4.11 29.17 36.01
C GLU A 5 3.80 28.12 34.94
N THR A 6 4.72 27.95 34.00
CA THR A 6 4.60 26.96 32.91
C THR A 6 5.41 25.74 33.34
N PRO A 7 4.82 24.53 33.41
CA PRO A 7 5.57 23.35 33.86
C PRO A 7 6.64 22.95 32.84
N ASP A 8 7.84 22.71 33.34
CA ASP A 8 9.04 22.35 32.58
C ASP A 8 8.99 20.86 32.22
N VAL A 9 8.44 20.56 31.04
CA VAL A 9 8.21 19.17 30.56
C VAL A 9 9.49 18.52 30.01
N LEU A 10 10.61 19.25 29.94
CA LEU A 10 11.85 18.77 29.32
C LEU A 10 12.77 18.01 30.30
N GLY A 11 12.59 18.21 31.62
CA GLY A 11 13.38 17.50 32.64
C GLY A 11 13.05 16.01 32.77
N GLU A 12 11.78 15.61 32.60
CA GLU A 12 11.36 14.21 32.80
C GLU A 12 11.78 13.27 31.66
N LEU A 13 12.01 13.77 30.44
CA LEU A 13 12.34 12.92 29.30
C LEU A 13 13.83 12.50 29.26
N LEU A 14 14.70 13.25 29.94
CA LEU A 14 16.14 12.98 30.04
C LEU A 14 16.50 12.09 31.25
N ALA A 15 15.57 11.85 32.17
CA ALA A 15 15.76 11.04 33.37
C ALA A 15 15.36 9.56 33.19
N ARG A 16 15.28 9.04 31.95
CA ARG A 16 15.08 7.61 31.73
C ARG A 16 16.39 6.85 31.99
N PRO A 17 16.45 5.98 33.02
CA PRO A 17 17.64 5.21 33.30
C PRO A 17 17.93 4.20 32.17
N ALA A 18 19.22 3.97 31.96
CA ALA A 18 19.79 3.03 31.02
C ALA A 18 19.23 1.61 31.25
N ILE A 19 19.00 0.91 30.14
CA ILE A 19 18.55 -0.47 30.07
C ILE A 19 19.64 -1.36 30.70
N ASP A 20 19.29 -2.06 31.80
CA ASP A 20 20.09 -3.11 32.41
C ASP A 20 20.39 -4.24 31.39
N PRO A 21 21.65 -4.69 31.24
CA PRO A 21 22.00 -5.74 30.29
C PRO A 21 21.74 -7.18 30.77
N ASP A 22 21.08 -7.40 31.91
CA ASP A 22 20.94 -8.73 32.53
C ASP A 22 19.50 -9.10 32.92
N ALA A 23 18.53 -8.82 32.03
CA ALA A 23 17.14 -9.28 32.19
C ALA A 23 16.85 -10.48 31.26
N PRO A 24 16.28 -11.60 31.76
CA PRO A 24 15.92 -12.74 30.94
C PRO A 24 14.85 -12.35 29.91
N ALA A 25 15.02 -12.85 28.68
CA ALA A 25 14.25 -12.48 27.49
C ALA A 25 12.72 -12.52 27.72
N PRO A 26 11.97 -11.52 27.20
CA PRO A 26 10.52 -11.59 27.22
C PRO A 26 10.04 -12.72 26.32
N VAL A 27 9.30 -13.64 26.93
CA VAL A 27 8.62 -14.76 26.28
C VAL A 27 7.66 -14.19 25.23
N GLN A 28 7.91 -14.49 23.96
CA GLN A 28 7.00 -14.11 22.88
C GLN A 28 5.71 -14.93 23.01
N PRO A 29 4.52 -14.32 22.92
CA PRO A 29 3.28 -15.09 22.81
C PRO A 29 3.24 -15.80 21.46
N ASP A 30 3.06 -17.11 21.53
CA ASP A 30 2.80 -18.05 20.45
C ASP A 30 1.71 -17.52 19.51
N GLN A 31 2.12 -16.96 18.36
CA GLN A 31 1.22 -16.70 17.24
C GLN A 31 1.27 -17.91 16.32
N SER A 32 0.61 -18.98 16.76
CA SER A 32 0.18 -20.08 15.91
C SER A 32 -0.51 -19.53 14.66
N VAL A 33 0.17 -19.69 13.53
CA VAL A 33 -0.30 -19.38 12.18
C VAL A 33 -1.58 -20.16 11.91
N GLN A 34 -2.73 -19.49 11.92
CA GLN A 34 -3.96 -20.07 11.37
C GLN A 34 -3.94 -19.95 9.85
N GLU A 35 -3.64 -21.07 9.21
CA GLU A 35 -3.78 -21.30 7.77
C GLU A 35 -5.25 -21.04 7.34
N PRO A 36 -5.52 -20.24 6.29
CA PRO A 36 -6.87 -20.05 5.80
C PRO A 36 -7.37 -21.34 5.12
N LYS A 37 -8.37 -21.98 5.75
CA LYS A 37 -9.10 -23.11 5.17
C LYS A 37 -9.61 -22.78 3.76
N PRO A 38 -9.39 -23.66 2.76
CA PRO A 38 -10.00 -23.50 1.44
C PRO A 38 -11.51 -23.67 1.56
N LEU A 39 -12.26 -22.65 1.14
CA LEU A 39 -13.71 -22.72 0.99
C LEU A 39 -14.05 -23.76 -0.09
N ALA A 40 -14.50 -24.92 0.37
CA ALA A 40 -15.02 -25.98 -0.46
C ALA A 40 -16.18 -25.45 -1.32
N ARG A 41 -16.01 -25.51 -2.64
CA ARG A 41 -17.09 -25.42 -3.64
C ARG A 41 -18.13 -26.49 -3.31
N ARG A 42 -19.29 -26.09 -2.81
CA ARG A 42 -20.49 -26.92 -2.81
C ARG A 42 -21.36 -26.50 -3.99
N ALA A 43 -21.33 -27.35 -5.02
CA ALA A 43 -22.35 -27.40 -6.05
C ALA A 43 -23.68 -27.77 -5.39
N ALA A 44 -24.71 -26.94 -5.61
CA ALA A 44 -26.09 -27.30 -5.37
C ALA A 44 -26.86 -26.99 -6.66
N SER A 45 -27.02 -28.02 -7.47
CA SER A 45 -27.98 -28.07 -8.56
C SER A 45 -29.39 -28.03 -7.97
N SER A 46 -30.21 -27.10 -8.45
CA SER A 46 -31.67 -27.24 -8.50
C SER A 46 -32.23 -26.23 -9.50
N ALA A 47 -32.75 -26.73 -10.62
CA ALA A 47 -33.63 -25.99 -11.50
C ALA A 47 -34.99 -25.78 -10.81
N PRO A 48 -35.81 -24.82 -11.30
CA PRO A 48 -36.86 -25.29 -12.18
C PRO A 48 -37.12 -24.40 -13.41
N ASP A 49 -37.62 -25.10 -14.43
CA ASP A 49 -38.42 -24.70 -15.58
C ASP A 49 -39.00 -23.27 -15.54
N SER A 50 -38.65 -22.47 -16.55
CA SER A 50 -39.38 -21.25 -16.89
C SER A 50 -39.37 -21.04 -18.40
N LYS A 51 -40.47 -21.50 -19.00
CA LYS A 51 -41.05 -21.16 -20.31
C LYS A 51 -40.45 -19.92 -20.99
N GLY A 52 -40.12 -20.12 -22.26
CA GLY A 52 -39.55 -19.15 -23.17
C GLY A 52 -40.28 -17.80 -23.18
N LYS A 53 -39.55 -16.76 -22.77
CA LYS A 53 -39.71 -15.42 -23.31
C LYS A 53 -38.50 -15.17 -24.19
N LYS A 54 -38.72 -14.99 -25.50
CA LYS A 54 -37.68 -14.53 -26.44
C LYS A 54 -37.10 -13.23 -25.88
N ALA A 55 -35.90 -13.33 -25.31
CA ALA A 55 -35.16 -12.18 -24.85
C ALA A 55 -34.86 -11.33 -26.08
N LYS A 56 -35.44 -10.12 -26.14
CA LYS A 56 -34.96 -9.09 -27.05
C LYS A 56 -33.48 -8.90 -26.74
N ALA A 57 -32.63 -9.08 -27.74
CA ALA A 57 -31.20 -8.83 -27.63
C ALA A 57 -30.99 -7.42 -27.07
N SER A 58 -30.60 -7.34 -25.80
CA SER A 58 -30.14 -6.10 -25.19
C SER A 58 -28.96 -5.62 -26.02
N LYS A 59 -28.98 -4.36 -26.45
CA LYS A 59 -27.78 -3.72 -27.00
C LYS A 59 -26.61 -3.99 -26.04
N PRO A 60 -25.44 -4.44 -26.52
CA PRO A 60 -24.31 -4.66 -25.64
C PRO A 60 -24.02 -3.38 -24.87
N ALA A 61 -23.96 -3.48 -23.55
CA ALA A 61 -23.52 -2.37 -22.71
C ALA A 61 -22.14 -1.90 -23.20
N PRO A 62 -21.88 -0.60 -23.29
CA PRO A 62 -20.57 -0.10 -23.68
C PRO A 62 -19.54 -0.74 -22.74
N ALA A 63 -18.53 -1.39 -23.32
CA ALA A 63 -17.47 -2.01 -22.55
C ALA A 63 -16.87 -0.94 -21.63
N ALA A 64 -16.99 -1.14 -20.32
CA ALA A 64 -16.42 -0.23 -19.35
C ALA A 64 -14.92 -0.13 -19.62
N LYS A 65 -14.44 1.05 -20.01
CA LYS A 65 -13.01 1.32 -20.13
C LYS A 65 -12.39 1.08 -18.75
N GLY A 66 -11.66 -0.02 -18.62
CA GLY A 66 -11.00 -0.36 -17.37
C GLY A 66 -9.84 0.59 -17.08
N TRP A 67 -9.35 0.54 -15.85
CA TRP A 67 -8.17 1.29 -15.41
C TRP A 67 -7.01 0.34 -15.14
N ASP A 68 -5.80 0.79 -15.44
CA ASP A 68 -4.55 0.24 -14.92
C ASP A 68 -4.12 1.05 -13.72
N TYR A 69 -3.51 0.40 -12.73
CA TYR A 69 -3.00 1.03 -11.51
C TYR A 69 -1.52 0.74 -11.35
N LEU A 70 -0.81 1.73 -10.82
CA LEU A 70 0.61 1.67 -10.53
C LEU A 70 0.86 2.16 -9.11
N ILE A 71 1.55 1.34 -8.33
CA ILE A 71 1.96 1.67 -6.95
C ILE A 71 3.47 1.73 -6.96
N ILE A 72 4.03 2.84 -6.48
CA ILE A 72 5.46 3.08 -6.51
C ILE A 72 5.92 3.47 -5.11
N SER A 73 6.95 2.81 -4.60
CA SER A 73 7.60 3.16 -3.33
C SER A 73 8.91 3.88 -3.57
N PHE A 74 9.26 4.84 -2.71
CA PHE A 74 10.47 5.65 -2.82
C PHE A 74 11.37 5.51 -1.62
N SER A 75 12.67 5.57 -1.91
CA SER A 75 13.71 5.63 -0.90
C SER A 75 14.64 6.79 -1.18
N ASN A 76 15.23 7.35 -0.13
CA ASN A 76 16.17 8.46 -0.27
C ASN A 76 17.60 7.92 -0.41
N HIS A 77 18.16 8.03 -1.61
CA HIS A 77 19.55 7.72 -1.90
C HIS A 77 20.13 8.76 -2.87
N ARG A 78 20.86 9.75 -2.32
CA ARG A 78 21.32 10.93 -3.06
C ARG A 78 20.14 11.59 -3.80
N GLY A 79 19.02 11.75 -3.10
CA GLY A 79 17.73 12.17 -3.63
C GLY A 79 16.66 11.07 -3.57
N TRP A 80 15.40 11.47 -3.70
CA TRP A 80 14.27 10.55 -3.73
C TRP A 80 14.24 9.80 -5.06
N ARG A 81 14.29 8.47 -4.99
CA ARG A 81 14.30 7.58 -6.16
C ARG A 81 13.26 6.46 -6.00
N PRO A 82 12.65 6.01 -7.11
CA PRO A 82 11.76 4.86 -7.07
C PRO A 82 12.58 3.61 -6.72
N ARG A 83 12.07 2.81 -5.78
CA ARG A 83 12.68 1.57 -5.35
C ARG A 83 11.84 0.36 -5.68
N TYR A 84 10.53 0.43 -5.45
CA TYR A 84 9.60 -0.65 -5.79
C TYR A 84 8.52 -0.16 -6.74
N ILE A 85 8.14 -1.02 -7.68
CA ILE A 85 6.99 -0.84 -8.56
C ILE A 85 6.08 -2.05 -8.37
N ASN A 86 4.84 -1.84 -7.94
CA ASN A 86 3.86 -2.88 -7.63
C ASN A 86 4.43 -3.97 -6.71
N GLY A 87 5.24 -3.58 -5.73
CA GLY A 87 5.89 -4.48 -4.78
C GLY A 87 7.16 -5.19 -5.30
N GLN A 88 7.54 -4.99 -6.56
CA GLN A 88 8.79 -5.53 -7.11
C GLN A 88 9.91 -4.51 -7.05
N GLU A 89 11.06 -4.89 -6.49
CA GLU A 89 12.22 -4.01 -6.41
C GLU A 89 12.84 -3.80 -7.79
N ILE A 90 13.13 -2.54 -8.12
CA ILE A 90 13.83 -2.18 -9.35
C ILE A 90 15.31 -2.55 -9.20
N ARG A 91 15.86 -3.20 -10.21
CA ARG A 91 17.30 -3.49 -10.26
C ARG A 91 18.09 -2.18 -10.30
N ASN A 92 19.12 -2.06 -9.45
CA ASN A 92 19.94 -0.85 -9.33
C ASN A 92 19.11 0.42 -9.06
N TRP A 93 18.09 0.32 -8.19
CA TRP A 93 17.22 1.46 -7.83
C TRP A 93 18.00 2.70 -7.36
N ASN A 94 19.19 2.52 -6.79
CA ASN A 94 20.09 3.58 -6.37
C ASN A 94 20.63 4.45 -7.53
N GLN A 95 20.55 3.94 -8.77
CA GLN A 95 20.86 4.63 -10.02
C GLN A 95 19.61 5.02 -10.83
N ALA A 96 18.40 4.68 -10.34
CA ALA A 96 17.15 5.08 -10.97
C ALA A 96 17.03 6.62 -11.02
N PRO A 97 16.28 7.21 -11.96
CA PRO A 97 16.09 8.67 -12.03
C PRO A 97 15.53 9.25 -10.73
N LEU A 98 15.69 10.56 -10.55
CA LEU A 98 15.04 11.26 -9.43
C LEU A 98 13.52 11.20 -9.60
N ILE A 99 12.81 11.27 -8.48
CA ILE A 99 11.36 11.07 -8.47
C ILE A 99 10.62 12.06 -9.38
N HIS A 100 11.05 13.31 -9.45
CA HIS A 100 10.39 14.30 -10.31
C HIS A 100 10.55 13.96 -11.80
N ASP A 101 11.74 13.54 -12.22
CA ASP A 101 12.00 13.10 -13.60
C ASP A 101 11.18 11.85 -13.94
N TYR A 102 11.12 10.91 -13.00
CA TYR A 102 10.37 9.68 -13.16
C TYR A 102 8.86 9.93 -13.25
N LEU A 103 8.33 10.87 -12.47
CA LEU A 103 6.91 11.26 -12.56
C LEU A 103 6.59 12.02 -13.84
N ALA A 104 7.52 12.84 -14.35
CA ALA A 104 7.36 13.50 -15.64
C ALA A 104 7.24 12.45 -16.76
N GLN A 105 8.13 11.45 -16.78
CA GLN A 105 8.07 10.33 -17.73
C GLN A 105 6.75 9.57 -17.64
N LEU A 106 6.27 9.28 -16.42
CA LEU A 106 4.99 8.61 -16.23
C LEU A 106 3.81 9.47 -16.72
N GLY A 107 3.87 10.79 -16.54
CA GLY A 107 2.89 11.73 -17.08
C GLY A 107 2.83 11.70 -18.60
N ASP A 108 3.99 11.66 -19.27
CA ASP A 108 4.08 11.54 -20.73
C ASP A 108 3.52 10.18 -21.23
N ASP A 109 3.67 9.12 -20.43
CA ASP A 109 3.08 7.79 -20.67
C ASP A 109 1.56 7.71 -20.39
N GLY A 110 0.96 8.82 -19.93
CA GLY A 110 -0.46 8.96 -19.63
C GLY A 110 -0.86 8.46 -18.25
N TRP A 111 0.09 8.26 -17.33
CA TRP A 111 -0.23 7.97 -15.94
C TRP A 111 -0.61 9.24 -15.19
N GLU A 112 -1.71 9.16 -14.46
CA GLU A 112 -2.23 10.22 -13.61
C GLU A 112 -2.02 9.85 -12.15
N MET A 113 -1.37 10.72 -11.39
CA MET A 113 -1.24 10.54 -9.94
C MET A 113 -2.61 10.71 -9.26
N VAL A 114 -3.02 9.70 -8.50
CA VAL A 114 -4.27 9.73 -7.72
C VAL A 114 -4.04 10.05 -6.24
N GLY A 115 -2.82 9.83 -5.75
CA GLY A 115 -2.49 10.14 -4.36
C GLY A 115 -1.05 9.82 -3.99
N ALA A 116 -0.66 10.35 -2.84
CA ALA A 116 0.61 10.10 -2.17
C ALA A 116 0.34 9.76 -0.71
N GLY A 117 1.09 8.81 -0.16
CA GLY A 117 0.94 8.38 1.23
C GLY A 117 2.28 8.10 1.90
N GLY A 118 2.34 8.39 3.20
CA GLY A 118 3.42 7.97 4.09
C GLY A 118 2.92 6.91 5.07
N GLY A 119 3.77 5.96 5.48
CA GLY A 119 3.44 5.03 6.56
C GLY A 119 3.80 3.58 6.25
N LYS A 120 3.01 2.65 6.82
CA LYS A 120 3.17 1.22 6.56
C LYS A 120 2.85 0.96 5.10
N SER A 121 3.85 0.56 4.34
CA SER A 121 3.74 0.32 2.91
C SER A 121 2.71 -0.78 2.60
N LEU A 122 2.05 -0.63 1.47
CA LEU A 122 1.45 -1.77 0.78
C LEU A 122 2.57 -2.72 0.36
N TYR A 123 2.34 -4.03 0.55
CA TYR A 123 3.28 -5.14 0.29
C TYR A 123 4.37 -5.41 1.35
N GLY A 124 4.28 -4.81 2.54
CA GLY A 124 5.21 -5.13 3.64
C GLY A 124 6.66 -4.69 3.38
N VAL A 125 6.85 -3.80 2.42
CA VAL A 125 8.12 -3.19 2.04
C VAL A 125 8.55 -2.19 3.13
N SER A 126 9.85 -2.02 3.36
CA SER A 126 10.34 -1.10 4.40
C SER A 126 10.28 0.39 4.02
N ASP A 127 9.89 0.72 2.80
CA ASP A 127 9.81 2.11 2.34
C ASP A 127 8.58 2.82 2.90
N TYR A 128 8.79 4.05 3.36
CA TYR A 128 7.77 4.82 4.03
C TYR A 128 6.85 5.58 3.07
N TYR A 129 7.32 5.93 1.88
CA TYR A 129 6.60 6.81 0.95
C TYR A 129 6.11 6.04 -0.28
N GLN A 130 4.83 6.20 -0.60
CA GLN A 130 4.19 5.57 -1.76
C GLN A 130 3.41 6.57 -2.60
N LEU A 131 3.41 6.35 -3.91
CA LEU A 131 2.59 7.04 -4.89
C LEU A 131 1.66 6.04 -5.57
N PHE A 132 0.46 6.52 -5.84
CA PHE A 132 -0.59 5.80 -6.51
C PHE A 132 -0.88 6.51 -7.81
N LEU A 133 -0.84 5.79 -8.92
CA LEU A 133 -1.17 6.31 -10.23
C LEU A 133 -2.20 5.41 -10.92
N LYS A 134 -2.97 6.01 -11.82
CA LYS A 134 -3.91 5.31 -12.69
C LYS A 134 -3.69 5.69 -14.15
N ARG A 135 -4.10 4.83 -15.06
CA ARG A 135 -4.15 5.12 -16.49
C ARG A 135 -5.35 4.42 -17.12
N ALA A 136 -6.01 5.05 -18.09
CA ALA A 136 -7.09 4.41 -18.83
C ALA A 136 -6.54 3.27 -19.69
N LYS A 137 -7.19 2.10 -19.67
CA LYS A 137 -6.87 1.02 -20.61
C LYS A 137 -7.18 1.46 -22.03
N LYS A 138 -6.20 1.32 -22.92
CA LYS A 138 -6.34 1.60 -24.36
C LYS A 138 -7.12 0.47 -25.04
#